data_AF-A0A0J8DUG8-F1
#
_entry.id   AF-A0A0J8DUG8-F1
#
_cell.length_a   1.000
_cell.length_b   1.000
_cell.length_c   1.000
_cell.angle_alpha   90.00
_cell.angle_beta   90.00
_cell.angle_gamma   90.00
#
_symmetry.space_group_name_H-M   'P 1'
#
loop_
_entity.id
_entity.type
_entity.pdbx_description
1 polymer ?
#
loop_
_entity_poly.entity_id
_entity_poly.type
_entity_poly.pdbx_seq_one_letter_code
_entity_poly.pdbx_strand_id
1 'polypeptide(L)'
;ASDDEAPVPIADAPASMQVDEDERNGGQLVERNESHQAVLYHDKQYFPSVEELYPGVETLVQDEDTQPLETPIIAPIKVANFEVQDADAVQQTTFEWKFLTGLMDYPSLIRNVALIGHLHHGKTSFMDMLVRETHQRFWDPNVQTRFTDTRKGQLSS
;
A
#
# COMPACT_ATOMS: atom_id res chain seq x y z
N ALA A 1 34.73 29.20 19.28
CA ALA A 1 33.37 29.62 19.67
C ALA A 1 33.01 28.75 20.85
N SER A 2 33.04 29.36 22.02
CA SER A 2 32.75 28.75 23.32
C SER A 2 31.25 28.91 23.57
N ASP A 3 30.53 27.79 23.60
CA ASP A 3 29.13 27.76 24.01
C ASP A 3 29.07 27.66 25.54
N ASP A 4 28.48 28.69 26.13
CA ASP A 4 28.37 28.95 27.57
C ASP A 4 27.00 28.40 28.04
N GLU A 5 27.00 27.19 28.60
CA GLU A 5 25.81 26.55 29.16
C GLU A 5 25.71 26.88 30.66
N ALA A 6 24.84 27.84 31.00
CA ALA A 6 24.59 28.25 32.37
C ALA A 6 23.71 27.22 33.12
N PRO A 7 24.09 26.75 34.32
CA PRO A 7 23.28 25.81 35.09
C PRO A 7 22.15 26.51 35.85
N VAL A 8 20.94 25.95 35.77
CA VAL A 8 19.76 26.37 36.53
C VAL A 8 19.87 25.83 37.97
N PRO A 9 19.71 26.66 39.02
CA PRO A 9 19.86 26.21 40.40
C PRO A 9 18.62 25.43 40.88
N ILE A 10 18.86 24.22 41.40
CA ILE A 10 17.91 23.43 42.18
C ILE A 10 17.99 23.94 43.62
N ALA A 11 16.90 24.54 44.11
CA ALA A 11 16.77 24.96 45.50
C ALA A 11 16.02 23.88 46.29
N ASP A 12 16.75 23.19 47.16
CA ASP A 12 16.22 22.29 48.19
C ASP A 12 16.15 23.01 49.55
N ALA A 13 15.23 22.51 50.39
CA ALA A 13 15.17 22.58 51.86
C ALA A 13 14.28 23.70 52.51
N PRO A 14 13.84 23.53 53.77
CA PRO A 14 12.49 23.04 54.09
C PRO A 14 11.73 23.92 55.11
N ALA A 15 10.42 24.13 54.93
CA ALA A 15 9.61 24.89 55.90
C ALA A 15 8.79 23.96 56.82
N SER A 16 9.36 23.74 58.02
CA SER A 16 8.74 23.49 59.32
C SER A 16 7.35 22.83 59.40
N MET A 17 7.33 21.60 59.94
CA MET A 17 6.20 21.04 60.69
C MET A 17 5.89 21.94 61.90
N GLN A 18 4.66 22.47 61.98
CA GLN A 18 4.06 22.97 63.21
C GLN A 18 2.95 22.01 63.61
N VAL A 19 3.11 21.45 64.81
CA VAL A 19 2.13 20.61 65.48
C VAL A 19 1.23 21.57 66.25
N ASP A 20 0.02 21.83 65.74
CA ASP A 20 -0.98 22.56 66.50
C ASP A 20 -1.87 21.55 67.22
N GLU A 21 -1.68 21.51 68.54
CA GLU A 21 -2.39 20.69 69.51
C GLU A 21 -3.87 21.12 69.61
N ASP A 22 -4.73 20.11 69.83
CA ASP A 22 -6.17 20.23 70.03
C ASP A 22 -6.56 21.21 71.16
N GLU A 23 -7.21 22.32 70.83
CA GLU A 23 -8.13 23.01 71.76
C GLU A 23 -9.56 23.04 71.22
N ARG A 24 -10.39 22.25 71.90
CA ARG A 24 -11.84 22.14 71.74
C ARG A 24 -12.51 23.44 72.18
N ASN A 25 -13.19 24.15 71.28
CA ASN A 25 -14.24 25.08 71.68
C ASN A 25 -15.35 25.19 70.64
N GLY A 26 -16.57 24.82 71.07
CA GLY A 26 -17.78 25.58 70.77
C GLY A 26 -18.34 25.48 69.37
N GLY A 27 -19.32 24.59 69.18
CA GLY A 27 -20.04 24.46 67.93
C GLY A 27 -20.76 25.74 67.52
N GLN A 28 -20.66 26.04 66.22
CA GLN A 28 -21.67 26.80 65.50
C GLN A 28 -21.91 26.12 64.16
N LEU A 29 -23.01 25.38 64.10
CA LEU A 29 -23.57 24.77 62.89
C LEU A 29 -23.90 25.89 61.90
N VAL A 30 -23.05 26.06 60.89
CA VAL A 30 -23.43 26.76 59.67
C VAL A 30 -24.08 25.70 58.79
N GLU A 31 -25.42 25.66 58.78
CA GLU A 31 -26.19 24.94 57.76
C GLU A 31 -25.85 25.53 56.40
N ARG A 32 -24.86 24.96 55.73
CA ARG A 32 -24.62 25.17 54.31
C ARG A 32 -25.32 24.05 53.56
N ASN A 33 -26.56 24.32 53.15
CA ASN A 33 -27.24 23.55 52.12
C ASN A 33 -26.55 23.79 50.78
N GLU A 34 -25.35 23.24 50.62
CA GLU A 34 -24.68 23.08 49.34
C GLU A 34 -24.54 21.58 49.15
N SER A 35 -25.27 21.02 48.19
CA SER A 35 -25.11 19.64 47.77
C SER A 35 -23.65 19.43 47.34
N HIS A 36 -22.78 19.01 48.28
CA HIS A 36 -21.38 18.72 48.04
C HIS A 36 -21.28 17.44 47.21
N GLN A 37 -21.47 17.59 45.90
CA GLN A 37 -21.14 16.57 44.94
C GLN A 37 -19.62 16.48 44.85
N ALA A 38 -19.02 15.68 45.74
CA ALA A 38 -17.60 15.42 45.75
C ALA A 38 -17.22 14.69 44.45
N VAL A 39 -16.37 15.32 43.64
CA VAL A 39 -15.84 14.73 42.41
C VAL A 39 -14.70 13.79 42.79
N LEU A 40 -14.78 12.53 42.35
CA LEU A 40 -13.74 11.55 42.60
C LEU A 40 -12.47 11.93 41.84
N TYR A 41 -11.31 11.47 42.32
CA TYR A 41 -10.02 11.80 41.72
C TYR A 41 -9.92 11.43 40.22
N HIS A 42 -10.55 10.33 39.79
CA HIS A 42 -10.56 9.88 38.39
C HIS A 42 -11.47 10.72 37.48
N ASP A 43 -12.46 11.41 38.05
CA ASP A 43 -13.45 12.20 37.30
C ASP A 43 -13.10 13.70 37.29
N LYS A 44 -11.93 14.06 37.82
CA LYS A 44 -11.48 15.44 37.84
C LYS A 44 -11.08 15.88 36.43
N GLN A 45 -11.96 16.64 35.79
CA GLN A 45 -11.70 17.28 34.51
C GLN A 45 -10.76 18.47 34.73
N TYR A 46 -9.53 18.37 34.21
CA TYR A 46 -8.52 19.42 34.34
C TYR A 46 -8.58 20.46 33.21
N PHE A 47 -9.22 20.12 32.09
CA PHE A 47 -9.26 20.96 30.90
C PHE A 47 -10.69 21.11 30.37
N PRO A 48 -11.08 22.31 29.90
CA PRO A 48 -12.39 22.54 29.31
C PRO A 48 -12.54 21.78 27.98
N SER A 49 -13.78 21.53 27.58
CA SER A 49 -14.08 20.86 26.31
C SER A 49 -13.68 21.71 25.10
N VAL A 50 -13.33 21.07 23.98
CA VAL A 50 -12.81 21.78 22.79
C VAL A 50 -13.87 22.69 22.15
N GLU A 51 -15.14 22.28 22.22
CA GLU A 51 -16.29 23.06 21.72
C GLU A 51 -16.49 24.38 22.49
N GLU A 52 -16.19 24.39 23.79
CA GLU A 52 -16.27 25.58 24.64
C GLU A 52 -15.11 26.54 24.37
N LEU A 53 -13.92 26.00 24.08
CA LEU A 53 -12.74 26.81 23.78
C LEU A 53 -12.82 27.47 22.40
N TYR A 54 -13.45 26.80 21.42
CA TYR A 54 -13.57 27.28 20.03
C TYR A 54 -15.00 27.14 19.47
N PRO A 55 -15.93 28.04 19.84
CA PRO A 55 -17.29 28.04 19.31
C PRO A 55 -17.31 28.40 17.81
N GLY A 56 -18.05 27.61 17.02
CA GLY A 56 -18.25 27.84 15.57
C GLY A 56 -17.24 27.16 14.64
N VAL A 57 -16.34 26.33 15.17
CA VAL A 57 -15.38 25.53 14.41
C VAL A 57 -15.71 24.04 14.57
N GLU A 58 -15.67 23.29 13.46
CA GLU A 58 -15.80 21.83 13.50
C GLU A 58 -14.51 21.22 14.05
N THR A 59 -14.62 20.56 15.22
CA THR A 59 -13.51 19.86 15.84
C THR A 59 -13.67 18.37 15.61
N LEU A 60 -12.70 17.76 14.92
CA LEU A 60 -12.63 16.33 14.68
C LEU A 60 -11.44 15.75 15.47
N VAL A 61 -11.70 14.76 16.31
CA VAL A 61 -10.65 13.99 16.99
C VAL A 61 -10.45 12.69 16.21
N GLN A 62 -9.24 12.44 15.73
CA GLN A 62 -8.86 11.23 15.00
C GLN A 62 -7.70 10.55 15.74
N ASP A 63 -8.00 9.44 16.42
CA ASP A 63 -7.03 8.67 17.21
C ASP A 63 -6.25 7.66 16.35
N GLU A 64 -6.84 7.19 15.25
CA GLU A 64 -6.25 6.21 14.34
C GLU A 64 -6.26 6.71 12.89
N ASP A 65 -5.24 6.30 12.14
CA ASP A 65 -5.10 6.63 10.73
C ASP A 65 -6.20 5.96 9.89
N THR A 66 -6.77 6.69 8.94
CA THR A 66 -7.80 6.18 8.03
C THR A 66 -7.27 5.26 6.93
N GLN A 67 -5.96 5.31 6.67
CA GLN A 67 -5.30 4.59 5.58
C GLN A 67 -4.14 3.73 6.13
N PRO A 68 -4.13 2.42 5.88
CA PRO A 68 -3.03 1.56 6.31
C PRO A 68 -1.74 1.87 5.55
N LEU A 69 -0.58 1.72 6.21
CA LEU A 69 0.75 2.00 5.66
C LEU A 69 1.10 1.19 4.40
N GLU A 70 0.43 0.05 4.17
CA GLU A 70 0.60 -0.77 2.97
C GLU A 70 0.08 -0.09 1.70
N THR A 71 -0.90 0.81 1.85
CA THR A 71 -1.49 1.51 0.71
C THR A 71 -0.78 2.84 0.49
N PRO A 72 -0.19 3.06 -0.69
CA PRO A 72 0.53 4.29 -0.97
C PRO A 72 -0.44 5.49 -1.04
N ILE A 73 0.02 6.66 -0.61
CA ILE A 73 -0.75 7.92 -0.70
C ILE A 73 -1.01 8.27 -2.18
N ILE A 74 -0.03 8.05 -3.06
CA ILE A 74 -0.19 8.19 -4.51
C ILE A 74 -0.12 6.80 -5.13
N ALA A 75 -1.25 6.34 -5.68
CA ALA A 75 -1.31 5.04 -6.35
C ALA A 75 -0.43 5.05 -7.62
N PRO A 76 0.47 4.07 -7.79
CA PRO A 76 1.22 3.93 -9.04
C PRO A 76 0.27 3.52 -10.18
N ILE A 77 0.65 3.87 -11.40
CA ILE A 77 -0.08 3.45 -12.61
C ILE A 77 0.05 1.93 -12.74
N LYS A 78 -1.04 1.20 -12.47
CA LYS A 78 -1.11 -0.25 -12.63
C LYS A 78 -1.52 -0.60 -14.06
N VAL A 79 -0.61 -1.18 -14.83
CA VAL A 79 -0.91 -1.71 -16.17
C VAL A 79 -1.18 -3.21 -16.06
N ALA A 80 -2.44 -3.60 -16.27
CA ALA A 80 -2.88 -4.99 -16.15
C ALA A 80 -2.61 -5.77 -17.46
N ASN A 81 -1.34 -6.09 -17.73
CA ASN A 81 -0.96 -6.91 -18.88
C ASN A 81 -0.97 -8.38 -18.48
N PHE A 82 -1.99 -9.13 -18.88
CA PHE A 82 -2.11 -10.57 -18.62
C PHE A 82 -1.58 -11.46 -19.75
N GLU A 83 -1.27 -10.83 -20.88
CA GLU A 83 -0.70 -11.48 -22.06
C GLU A 83 0.71 -10.97 -22.29
N VAL A 84 1.56 -11.84 -22.81
CA VAL A 84 2.88 -11.49 -23.32
C VAL A 84 2.68 -10.99 -24.75
N GLN A 85 2.84 -9.68 -24.92
CA GLN A 85 2.84 -9.04 -26.22
C GLN A 85 4.26 -8.54 -26.50
N ASP A 86 4.85 -8.97 -27.61
CA ASP A 86 6.09 -8.39 -28.10
C ASP A 86 5.80 -6.94 -28.51
N ALA A 87 6.46 -5.98 -27.85
CA ALA A 87 6.25 -4.54 -28.09
C ALA A 87 6.75 -4.07 -29.46
N ASP A 88 7.65 -4.84 -30.09
CA ASP A 88 8.19 -4.53 -31.41
C ASP A 88 7.37 -5.19 -32.52
N ALA A 89 6.67 -4.34 -33.28
CA ALA A 89 5.67 -4.72 -34.27
C ALA A 89 6.22 -5.32 -35.56
N VAL A 90 7.55 -5.37 -35.78
CA VAL A 90 8.12 -5.93 -37.00
C VAL A 90 9.34 -6.77 -36.65
N GLN A 91 9.06 -8.03 -36.38
CA GLN A 91 10.07 -9.02 -36.07
C GLN A 91 10.76 -9.43 -37.38
N GLN A 92 12.07 -9.63 -37.34
CA GLN A 92 12.82 -10.00 -38.54
C GLN A 92 12.45 -11.42 -38.95
N THR A 93 11.69 -11.54 -40.03
CA THR A 93 11.26 -12.82 -40.61
C THR A 93 12.14 -13.20 -41.80
N THR A 94 12.18 -14.49 -42.12
CA THR A 94 12.88 -15.00 -43.32
C THR A 94 12.23 -14.56 -44.63
N PHE A 95 10.96 -14.16 -44.58
CA PHE A 95 10.18 -13.66 -45.71
C PHE A 95 9.80 -12.19 -45.53
N GLU A 96 9.52 -11.51 -46.64
CA GLU A 96 9.03 -10.14 -46.63
C GLU A 96 7.51 -10.06 -46.41
N TRP A 97 7.05 -9.06 -45.64
CA TRP A 97 5.62 -8.83 -45.41
C TRP A 97 4.81 -8.59 -46.70
N LYS A 98 5.44 -8.02 -47.74
CA LYS A 98 4.83 -7.84 -49.07
C LYS A 98 4.54 -9.17 -49.76
N PHE A 99 5.41 -10.17 -49.55
CA PHE A 99 5.19 -11.50 -50.10
C PHE A 99 4.03 -12.21 -49.40
N LEU A 100 3.95 -12.11 -48.06
CA LEU A 100 2.84 -12.71 -47.30
C LEU A 100 1.49 -12.10 -47.67
N THR A 101 1.43 -10.77 -47.80
CA THR A 101 0.20 -10.07 -48.23
C THR A 101 -0.20 -10.47 -49.65
N GLY A 102 0.75 -10.60 -50.57
CA GLY A 102 0.48 -11.12 -51.92
C GLY A 102 -0.04 -12.56 -51.94
N LEU A 103 0.37 -13.42 -51.00
CA LEU A 103 -0.18 -14.77 -50.85
C LEU A 103 -1.63 -14.76 -50.34
N MET A 104 -2.02 -13.76 -49.54
CA MET A 104 -3.38 -13.64 -49.02
C MET A 104 -4.43 -13.37 -50.12
N ASP A 105 -4.01 -12.75 -51.22
CA ASP A 105 -4.88 -12.47 -52.38
C ASP A 105 -5.25 -13.72 -53.20
N TYR A 106 -4.53 -14.83 -53.01
CA TYR A 106 -4.76 -16.09 -53.72
C TYR A 106 -5.18 -17.21 -52.76
N PRO A 107 -6.50 -17.41 -52.53
CA PRO A 107 -7.00 -18.42 -51.59
C PRO A 107 -6.56 -19.87 -51.89
N SER A 108 -6.21 -20.18 -53.13
CA SER A 108 -5.70 -21.50 -53.52
C SER A 108 -4.34 -21.84 -52.91
N LEU A 109 -3.56 -20.83 -52.50
CA LEU A 109 -2.25 -21.00 -51.86
C LEU A 109 -2.33 -21.04 -50.33
N ILE A 110 -3.48 -20.68 -49.75
CA ILE A 110 -3.69 -20.64 -48.30
C ILE A 110 -4.19 -22.01 -47.81
N ARG A 111 -3.57 -22.55 -46.75
CA ARG A 111 -4.04 -23.77 -46.09
C ARG A 111 -4.34 -23.51 -44.61
N ASN A 112 -5.59 -23.71 -44.22
CA ASN A 112 -6.03 -23.64 -42.84
C ASN A 112 -5.81 -25.00 -42.16
N VAL A 113 -4.84 -25.07 -41.24
CA VAL A 113 -4.44 -26.30 -40.55
C VAL A 113 -4.62 -26.11 -39.04
N ALA A 114 -5.26 -27.08 -38.38
CA ALA A 114 -5.41 -27.11 -36.93
C ALA A 114 -4.57 -28.25 -36.32
N LEU A 115 -3.78 -27.94 -35.29
CA LEU A 115 -2.99 -28.91 -34.55
C LEU A 115 -3.76 -29.37 -33.32
N ILE A 116 -4.27 -30.61 -33.35
CA ILE A 116 -5.09 -31.19 -32.27
C ILE A 116 -4.45 -32.50 -31.80
N GLY A 117 -4.59 -32.81 -30.51
CA GLY A 117 -4.01 -34.01 -29.91
C GLY A 117 -4.04 -33.95 -28.39
N HIS A 118 -3.71 -35.06 -27.75
CA HIS A 118 -3.77 -35.22 -26.29
C HIS A 118 -2.84 -34.27 -25.53
N LEU A 119 -3.10 -34.06 -24.23
CA LEU A 119 -2.35 -33.14 -23.38
C LEU A 119 -0.86 -33.51 -23.36
N HIS A 120 0.02 -32.51 -23.36
CA HIS A 120 1.48 -32.66 -23.37
C HIS A 120 2.09 -33.45 -24.55
N HIS A 121 1.38 -33.68 -25.65
CA HIS A 121 1.94 -34.29 -26.88
C HIS A 121 2.77 -33.33 -27.75
N GLY A 122 3.28 -32.23 -27.20
CA GLY A 122 4.18 -31.33 -27.91
C GLY A 122 3.58 -30.50 -29.05
N LYS A 123 2.25 -30.34 -29.12
CA LYS A 123 1.58 -29.50 -30.14
C LYS A 123 2.12 -28.08 -30.18
N THR A 124 2.23 -27.47 -29.01
CA THR A 124 2.82 -26.14 -28.80
C THR A 124 4.28 -26.14 -29.25
N SER A 125 5.08 -27.11 -28.79
CA SER A 125 6.49 -27.23 -29.17
C SER A 125 6.72 -27.42 -30.66
N PHE A 126 5.83 -28.11 -31.37
CA PHE A 126 5.86 -28.24 -32.82
C PHE A 126 5.59 -26.89 -33.50
N MET A 127 4.60 -26.14 -33.03
CA MET A 127 4.34 -24.79 -33.54
C MET A 127 5.52 -23.85 -33.25
N ASP A 128 6.13 -23.94 -32.06
CA ASP A 128 7.29 -23.15 -31.67
C ASP A 128 8.50 -23.41 -32.59
N MET A 129 8.65 -24.65 -33.08
CA MET A 129 9.69 -24.99 -34.07
C MET A 129 9.46 -24.26 -35.41
N LEU A 130 8.22 -24.21 -35.91
CA LEU A 130 7.88 -23.50 -37.16
C LEU A 130 8.11 -21.98 -37.02
N VAL A 131 7.81 -21.44 -35.85
CA VAL A 131 8.06 -20.02 -35.56
C VAL A 131 9.56 -19.74 -35.50
N ARG A 132 10.35 -20.63 -34.89
CA ARG A 132 11.82 -20.52 -34.82
C ARG A 132 12.48 -20.49 -36.19
N GLU A 133 11.96 -21.28 -37.13
CA GLU A 133 12.46 -21.30 -38.51
C GLU A 133 12.10 -20.02 -39.28
N THR A 134 10.94 -19.43 -39.01
CA THR A 134 10.44 -18.26 -39.75
C THR A 134 10.93 -16.93 -39.20
N HIS A 135 11.33 -16.87 -37.93
CA HIS A 135 11.79 -15.65 -37.26
C HIS A 135 13.30 -15.73 -36.98
N GLN A 136 14.06 -14.85 -37.61
CA GLN A 136 15.50 -14.71 -37.41
C GLN A 136 15.75 -13.92 -36.13
N ARG A 137 15.69 -14.60 -34.98
CA ARG A 137 16.05 -14.04 -33.67
C ARG A 137 17.14 -14.87 -33.00
N PHE A 138 17.79 -14.30 -32.00
CA PHE A 138 18.62 -15.08 -31.09
C PHE A 138 17.71 -15.90 -30.16
N TRP A 139 17.79 -17.23 -30.26
CA TRP A 139 17.03 -18.16 -29.43
C TRP A 139 17.98 -18.75 -28.39
N ASP A 140 17.73 -18.50 -27.11
CA ASP A 140 18.47 -19.17 -26.04
C ASP A 140 18.01 -20.63 -25.94
N PRO A 141 18.89 -21.63 -26.15
CA PRO A 141 18.53 -23.04 -26.07
C PRO A 141 18.13 -23.48 -24.66
N ASN A 142 18.50 -22.72 -23.62
CA ASN A 142 18.20 -23.07 -22.23
C ASN A 142 16.81 -22.59 -21.78
N VAL A 143 16.17 -21.70 -22.55
CA VAL A 143 14.86 -21.15 -22.24
C VAL A 143 13.83 -21.76 -23.18
N GLN A 144 12.87 -22.50 -22.61
CA GLN A 144 11.77 -23.05 -23.39
C GLN A 144 10.81 -21.93 -23.81
N THR A 145 11.00 -21.43 -25.02
CA THR A 145 10.15 -20.41 -25.65
C THR A 145 8.85 -21.06 -26.14
N ARG A 146 7.74 -20.79 -25.44
CA ARG A 146 6.39 -21.22 -25.83
C ARG A 146 5.69 -20.05 -26.54
N PHE A 147 5.62 -20.09 -27.87
CA PHE A 147 5.12 -18.97 -28.67
C PHE A 147 3.59 -18.93 -28.74
N THR A 148 2.95 -20.10 -28.77
CA THR A 148 1.47 -20.20 -28.79
C THR A 148 0.82 -19.94 -27.43
N ASP A 149 1.62 -19.83 -26.38
CA ASP A 149 1.16 -19.65 -25.01
C ASP A 149 1.49 -18.23 -24.51
N THR A 150 0.65 -17.28 -24.87
CA THR A 150 0.83 -15.86 -24.52
C THR A 150 0.30 -15.53 -23.14
N ARG A 151 -0.48 -16.42 -22.50
CA ARG A 151 -1.12 -16.12 -21.22
C ARG A 151 -0.12 -16.31 -20.09
N LYS A 152 0.11 -15.25 -19.31
CA LYS A 152 1.09 -15.27 -18.20
C LYS A 152 0.86 -16.36 -17.17
N GLY A 153 -0.39 -16.82 -17.00
CA GLY A 153 -0.72 -17.92 -16.08
C GLY A 153 -0.22 -19.30 -16.50
N GLN A 154 0.08 -19.53 -17.78
CA GLN A 154 0.57 -20.83 -18.28
C GLN A 154 2.10 -20.86 -18.49
N LEU A 155 2.73 -19.70 -18.67
CA LEU A 155 4.19 -19.55 -18.74
C LEU A 155 4.91 -19.81 -17.40
N SER A 156 4.20 -19.76 -16.28
CA SER A 156 4.75 -19.96 -14.92
C SER A 156 4.80 -21.43 -14.46
N SER A 157 4.43 -22.39 -15.33
CA SER A 157 4.46 -23.83 -15.03
C SER A 157 5.30 -24.62 -16.02
#